data_AF-A0A7C9HDV6-F1
#
_entry.id   AF-A0A7C9HDV6-F1
#
_cell.length_a   1.000
_cell.length_b   1.000
_cell.length_c   1.000
_cell.angle_alpha   90.00
_cell.angle_beta   90.00
_cell.angle_gamma   90.00
#
_symmetry.space_group_name_H-M   'P 1'
#
loop_
_entity.id
_entity.type
_entity.pdbx_description
1 polymer ?
#
loop_
_entity_poly.entity_id
_entity_poly.type
_entity_poly.pdbx_seq_one_letter_code
_entity_poly.pdbx_strand_id
1 'polypeptide(L)'
;MFRGGSFESLKELGMFGAVELSKEAFKNTTVKESIVIPEGCTDVATGAFDNATVRTIELPSTVSFLSGTCFHEARIDNLIFHGTQPPRIFGYWEFFGAKIKHIYVPDKSVDSYRSANLSPWLEYEPLSKYHS
;
A
#
# COMPACT_ATOMS: atom_id res chain seq x y z
N MET A 1 11.15 -13.20 -0.83
CA MET A 1 10.32 -13.34 0.39
C MET A 1 8.86 -13.16 -0.02
N PHE A 2 7.90 -13.82 0.66
CA PHE A 2 6.45 -13.99 0.43
C PHE A 2 5.88 -14.24 -0.99
N ARG A 3 6.52 -13.78 -2.06
CA ARG A 3 6.13 -13.94 -3.48
C ARG A 3 5.50 -15.30 -3.80
N GLY A 4 4.32 -15.25 -4.43
CA GLY A 4 3.55 -16.45 -4.82
C GLY A 4 2.86 -17.18 -3.67
N GLY A 5 3.05 -16.75 -2.42
CA GLY A 5 2.46 -17.39 -1.24
C GLY A 5 1.01 -16.98 -0.99
N SER A 6 0.34 -17.79 -0.17
CA SER A 6 -1.00 -17.54 0.35
C SER A 6 -0.96 -17.53 1.88
N PHE A 7 -1.48 -16.47 2.50
CA PHE A 7 -1.41 -16.23 3.93
C PHE A 7 -2.76 -15.77 4.48
N GLU A 8 -3.00 -16.02 5.76
CA GLU A 8 -4.17 -15.46 6.44
C GLU A 8 -3.92 -13.97 6.74
N SER A 9 -2.84 -13.64 7.45
CA SER A 9 -2.41 -12.26 7.71
C SER A 9 -0.88 -12.17 7.84
N LEU A 10 -0.35 -10.97 7.63
CA LEU A 10 1.07 -10.60 7.82
C LEU A 10 1.16 -9.30 8.62
N LYS A 11 0.67 -9.33 9.87
CA LYS A 11 0.63 -8.17 10.78
C LYS A 11 1.92 -8.00 11.60
N GLU A 12 2.68 -9.08 11.79
CA GLU A 12 3.84 -9.14 12.69
C GLU A 12 5.18 -8.87 11.97
N LEU A 13 5.15 -8.33 10.75
CA LEU A 13 6.36 -8.06 9.96
C LEU A 13 7.36 -7.13 10.69
N GLY A 14 6.86 -6.23 11.55
CA GLY A 14 7.70 -5.34 12.36
C GLY A 14 8.56 -6.04 13.42
N MET A 15 8.25 -7.30 13.76
CA MET A 15 9.07 -8.07 14.71
C MET A 15 10.44 -8.46 14.15
N PHE A 16 10.62 -8.36 12.82
CA PHE A 16 11.87 -8.69 12.14
C PHE A 16 12.87 -7.51 12.05
N GLY A 17 12.55 -6.35 12.63
CA GLY A 17 13.42 -5.17 12.64
C GLY A 17 13.14 -4.22 11.46
N ALA A 18 14.14 -3.44 11.05
CA ALA A 18 14.00 -2.51 9.93
C ALA A 18 13.67 -3.29 8.64
N VAL A 19 12.46 -3.10 8.11
CA VAL A 19 12.01 -3.80 6.90
C VAL A 19 12.14 -2.86 5.70
N GLU A 20 13.21 -3.07 4.94
CA GLU A 20 13.21 -2.64 3.56
C GLU A 20 12.26 -3.56 2.77
N LEU A 21 11.25 -2.95 2.16
CA LEU A 21 10.35 -3.64 1.23
C LEU A 21 11.16 -3.97 -0.03
N SER A 22 11.64 -5.22 -0.12
CA SER A 22 12.40 -5.66 -1.28
C SER A 22 11.55 -5.63 -2.56
N LYS A 23 12.19 -5.52 -3.72
CA LYS A 23 11.51 -5.63 -5.02
C LYS A 23 10.70 -6.93 -5.09
N GLU A 24 9.47 -6.83 -5.56
CA GLU A 24 8.56 -7.97 -5.72
C GLU A 24 8.28 -8.78 -4.44
N ALA A 25 8.46 -8.20 -3.24
CA ALA A 25 8.32 -8.90 -1.96
C ALA A 25 6.95 -9.59 -1.73
N PHE A 26 5.87 -9.06 -2.30
CA PHE A 26 4.52 -9.59 -2.20
C PHE A 26 3.92 -9.85 -3.59
N LYS A 27 4.76 -9.99 -4.62
CA LYS A 27 4.30 -10.26 -5.98
C LYS A 27 3.53 -11.59 -6.05
N ASN A 28 2.40 -11.61 -6.76
CA ASN A 28 1.53 -12.78 -6.90
C ASN A 28 1.10 -13.39 -5.54
N THR A 29 1.03 -12.61 -4.47
CA THR A 29 0.60 -13.13 -3.16
C THR A 29 -0.89 -13.02 -2.96
N THR A 30 -1.45 -13.92 -2.16
CA THR A 30 -2.81 -13.80 -1.64
C THR A 30 -2.78 -13.64 -0.12
N VAL A 31 -3.38 -12.59 0.43
CA VAL A 31 -3.49 -12.39 1.87
C VAL A 31 -4.94 -12.06 2.24
N LYS A 32 -5.58 -12.93 3.01
CA LYS A 32 -7.02 -12.85 3.27
C LYS A 32 -7.41 -11.69 4.19
N GLU A 33 -6.59 -11.39 5.19
CA GLU A 33 -6.92 -10.37 6.18
C GLU A 33 -6.18 -9.07 5.94
N SER A 34 -4.86 -9.06 6.16
CA SER A 34 -4.08 -7.83 6.08
C SER A 34 -2.58 -8.06 5.97
N ILE A 35 -1.90 -7.09 5.36
CA ILE A 35 -0.45 -6.90 5.43
C ILE A 35 -0.22 -5.56 6.13
N VAL A 36 0.52 -5.57 7.25
CA VAL A 36 0.92 -4.34 7.95
C VAL A 36 2.40 -4.12 7.70
N ILE A 37 2.71 -3.12 6.90
CA ILE A 37 4.10 -2.73 6.62
C ILE A 37 4.61 -1.95 7.83
N PRO A 38 5.75 -2.33 8.42
CA PRO A 38 6.19 -1.74 9.67
C PRO A 38 6.81 -0.36 9.49
N GLU A 39 6.72 0.44 10.55
CA GLU A 39 7.37 1.75 10.66
C GLU A 39 8.87 1.67 10.36
N GLY A 40 9.39 2.72 9.72
CA GLY A 40 10.76 2.77 9.20
C GLY A 40 10.90 2.33 7.75
N CYS A 41 9.87 1.71 7.16
CA CYS A 41 9.81 1.52 5.72
C CYS A 41 9.55 2.86 5.01
N THR A 42 10.49 3.30 4.16
CA THR A 42 10.42 4.58 3.44
C THR A 42 9.92 4.44 2.01
N ASP A 43 10.05 3.25 1.42
CA ASP A 43 9.85 3.00 -0.01
C ASP A 43 9.02 1.74 -0.24
N VAL A 44 7.91 1.87 -0.97
CA VAL A 44 7.24 0.71 -1.56
C VAL A 44 7.93 0.40 -2.88
N ALA A 45 8.83 -0.57 -2.85
CA ALA A 45 9.72 -0.88 -3.97
C ALA A 45 8.98 -1.39 -5.22
N THR A 46 9.72 -1.38 -6.34
CA THR A 46 9.23 -1.80 -7.66
C THR A 46 8.57 -3.18 -7.59
N GLY A 47 7.33 -3.24 -8.09
CA GLY A 47 6.55 -4.47 -8.15
C GLY A 47 6.23 -5.11 -6.80
N ALA A 48 6.40 -4.41 -5.67
CA ALA A 48 6.24 -4.98 -4.33
C ALA A 48 4.94 -5.79 -4.17
N PHE A 49 3.81 -5.28 -4.64
CA PHE A 49 2.50 -5.93 -4.61
C PHE A 49 1.95 -6.21 -6.02
N ASP A 50 2.83 -6.39 -7.00
CA ASP A 50 2.44 -6.71 -8.39
C ASP A 50 1.58 -7.98 -8.43
N ASN A 51 0.37 -7.88 -8.98
CA ASN A 51 -0.64 -8.93 -9.06
C ASN A 51 -0.93 -9.61 -7.69
N ALA A 52 -0.82 -8.85 -6.59
CA ALA A 52 -1.20 -9.31 -5.26
C ALA A 52 -2.73 -9.20 -5.06
N THR A 53 -3.32 -10.13 -4.32
CA THR A 53 -4.73 -10.08 -3.89
C THR A 53 -4.79 -10.00 -2.37
N VAL A 54 -5.16 -8.84 -1.83
CA VAL A 54 -5.06 -8.56 -0.39
C VAL A 54 -6.29 -7.82 0.11
N ARG A 55 -6.90 -8.23 1.23
CA ARG A 55 -8.05 -7.50 1.77
C ARG A 55 -7.67 -6.13 2.36
N THR A 56 -6.56 -6.05 3.09
CA THR A 56 -6.10 -4.78 3.67
C THR A 56 -4.58 -4.65 3.59
N ILE A 57 -4.09 -3.52 3.08
CA ILE A 57 -2.68 -3.17 3.16
C ILE A 57 -2.58 -1.89 3.97
N GLU A 58 -1.79 -1.92 5.03
CA GLU A 58 -1.47 -0.74 5.84
C GLU A 58 -0.03 -0.32 5.57
N LEU A 59 0.13 0.88 5.03
CA LEU A 59 1.42 1.53 4.80
C LEU A 59 1.71 2.50 5.96
N PRO A 60 2.91 2.43 6.56
CA PRO A 60 3.26 3.21 7.74
C PRO A 60 3.42 4.69 7.40
N SER A 61 3.52 5.51 8.44
CA SER A 61 3.65 6.96 8.28
C SER A 61 4.94 7.40 7.60
N THR A 62 5.97 6.54 7.61
CA THR A 62 7.29 6.80 7.04
C THR A 62 7.38 6.60 5.52
N VAL A 63 6.39 5.96 4.88
CA VAL A 63 6.42 5.74 3.43
C VAL A 63 6.36 7.08 2.70
N SER A 64 7.46 7.39 2.02
CA SER A 64 7.66 8.64 1.29
C SER A 64 7.62 8.42 -0.22
N PHE A 65 7.78 7.17 -0.67
CA PHE A 65 7.96 6.85 -2.09
C PHE A 65 7.17 5.61 -2.52
N LEU A 66 6.53 5.72 -3.68
CA LEU A 66 5.97 4.60 -4.44
C LEU A 66 6.80 4.42 -5.72
N SER A 67 7.41 3.25 -5.86
CA SER A 67 8.23 2.91 -7.03
C SER A 67 7.40 2.24 -8.12
N GLY A 68 7.90 2.26 -9.37
CA GLY A 68 7.18 1.75 -10.54
C GLY A 68 6.53 0.38 -10.34
N THR A 69 5.32 0.23 -10.87
CA THR A 69 4.51 -1.00 -10.82
C THR A 69 4.25 -1.57 -9.42
N CYS A 70 4.47 -0.83 -8.32
CA CYS A 70 4.37 -1.37 -6.97
C CYS A 70 3.00 -1.96 -6.60
N PHE A 71 1.90 -1.49 -7.19
CA PHE A 71 0.55 -2.05 -7.07
C PHE A 71 -0.05 -2.46 -8.43
N HIS A 72 0.80 -2.73 -9.43
CA HIS A 72 0.36 -3.13 -10.75
C HIS A 72 -0.54 -4.38 -10.69
N GLU A 73 -1.72 -4.32 -11.32
CA GLU A 73 -2.75 -5.38 -11.29
C GLU A 73 -3.17 -5.89 -9.90
N ALA A 74 -2.82 -5.17 -8.82
CA ALA A 74 -3.17 -5.57 -7.47
C ALA A 74 -4.68 -5.47 -7.23
N ARG A 75 -5.24 -6.42 -6.48
CA ARG A 75 -6.65 -6.44 -6.06
C ARG A 75 -6.70 -6.20 -4.56
N ILE A 76 -7.10 -5.01 -4.16
CA ILE A 76 -7.05 -4.56 -2.78
C ILE A 76 -8.43 -4.05 -2.35
N ASP A 77 -8.97 -4.58 -1.24
CA ASP A 77 -10.22 -4.03 -0.72
C ASP A 77 -9.96 -2.70 0.00
N ASN A 78 -8.94 -2.64 0.86
CA ASN A 78 -8.62 -1.45 1.63
C ASN A 78 -7.11 -1.17 1.57
N LEU A 79 -6.72 -0.03 0.99
CA LEU A 79 -5.35 0.46 1.06
C LEU A 79 -5.30 1.66 2.01
N ILE A 80 -4.56 1.52 3.10
CA ILE A 80 -4.50 2.51 4.17
C ILE A 80 -3.11 3.15 4.18
N PHE A 81 -3.05 4.47 4.09
CA PHE A 81 -1.83 5.23 4.34
C PHE A 81 -1.93 5.87 5.71
N HIS A 82 -0.94 5.64 6.57
CA HIS A 82 -0.82 6.33 7.87
C HIS A 82 -0.02 7.64 7.78
N GLY A 83 0.57 7.94 6.61
CA GLY A 83 1.33 9.16 6.35
C GLY A 83 0.43 10.41 6.26
N THR A 84 0.86 11.50 6.89
CA THR A 84 0.14 12.79 6.78
C THR A 84 0.43 13.52 5.47
N GLN A 85 1.47 13.11 4.75
CA GLN A 85 1.83 13.62 3.43
C GLN A 85 1.72 12.48 2.41
N PRO A 86 1.19 12.75 1.21
CA PRO A 86 1.14 11.75 0.15
C PRO A 86 2.55 11.37 -0.30
N PRO A 87 2.81 10.08 -0.55
CA PRO A 87 4.10 9.64 -1.06
C PRO A 87 4.31 10.17 -2.48
N ARG A 88 5.57 10.41 -2.84
CA ARG A 88 5.96 10.78 -4.20
C ARG A 88 5.99 9.54 -5.09
N ILE A 89 5.55 9.69 -6.32
CA ILE A 89 5.62 8.66 -7.34
C ILE A 89 6.84 8.91 -8.21
N PHE A 90 7.66 7.88 -8.46
CA PHE A 90 8.88 7.99 -9.26
C PHE A 90 8.91 7.10 -10.50
N GLY A 91 8.02 6.11 -10.61
CA GLY A 91 8.03 5.19 -11.73
C GLY A 91 6.88 5.43 -12.71
N TYR A 92 6.52 4.34 -13.39
CA TYR A 92 5.38 4.27 -14.27
C TYR A 92 4.47 3.15 -13.78
N TRP A 93 3.16 3.36 -13.93
CA TRP A 93 2.15 2.30 -13.82
C TRP A 93 2.01 1.70 -12.41
N GLU A 94 2.32 2.46 -11.37
CA GLU A 94 2.21 2.08 -9.95
C GLU A 94 0.85 1.44 -9.65
N PHE A 95 -0.22 2.02 -10.18
CA PHE A 95 -1.60 1.57 -10.01
C PHE A 95 -2.23 1.05 -11.30
N PHE A 96 -1.47 0.79 -12.36
CA PHE A 96 -2.05 0.36 -13.63
C PHE A 96 -2.69 -1.03 -13.46
N GLY A 97 -3.95 -1.15 -13.88
CA GLY A 97 -4.76 -2.37 -13.68
C GLY A 97 -5.13 -2.65 -12.22
N ALA A 98 -4.70 -1.82 -11.26
CA ALA A 98 -5.01 -2.01 -9.86
C ALA A 98 -6.52 -1.82 -9.62
N LYS A 99 -7.10 -2.74 -8.86
CA LYS A 99 -8.50 -2.70 -8.43
C LYS A 99 -8.50 -2.49 -6.93
N ILE A 100 -8.57 -1.22 -6.53
CA ILE A 100 -8.63 -0.80 -5.14
C ILE A 100 -10.05 -0.33 -4.84
N LYS A 101 -10.74 -0.93 -3.84
CA LYS A 101 -12.11 -0.51 -3.51
C LYS A 101 -12.12 0.78 -2.68
N HIS A 102 -11.28 0.84 -1.64
CA HIS A 102 -11.18 1.99 -0.75
C HIS A 102 -9.72 2.37 -0.49
N ILE A 103 -9.44 3.68 -0.52
CA ILE A 103 -8.18 4.23 -0.02
C ILE A 103 -8.47 5.12 1.17
N TYR A 104 -7.88 4.79 2.31
CA TYR A 104 -8.00 5.57 3.53
C TYR A 104 -6.70 6.30 3.84
N VAL A 105 -6.81 7.55 4.26
CA VAL A 105 -5.69 8.43 4.61
C VAL A 105 -6.05 9.22 5.87
N PRO A 106 -5.08 9.82 6.60
CA PRO A 106 -5.40 10.57 7.80
C PRO A 106 -6.42 11.68 7.49
N ASP A 107 -7.41 11.86 8.37
CA ASP A 107 -8.56 12.73 8.13
C ASP A 107 -8.19 14.15 7.69
N LYS A 108 -7.10 14.68 8.24
CA LYS A 108 -6.59 16.03 7.93
C LYS A 108 -5.81 16.12 6.61
N SER A 109 -5.46 14.98 6.02
CA SER A 109 -4.59 14.86 4.85
C SER A 109 -5.36 14.50 3.58
N VAL A 110 -6.67 14.23 3.67
CA VAL A 110 -7.52 13.84 2.53
C VAL A 110 -7.36 14.81 1.34
N ASP A 111 -7.41 16.11 1.58
CA ASP A 111 -7.29 17.10 0.51
C ASP A 111 -5.87 17.18 -0.08
N SER A 112 -4.84 16.88 0.72
CA SER A 112 -3.46 16.79 0.24
C SER A 112 -3.27 15.59 -0.68
N TYR A 113 -3.83 14.43 -0.31
CA TYR A 113 -3.80 13.22 -1.15
C TYR A 113 -4.57 13.39 -2.46
N ARG A 114 -5.74 14.04 -2.43
CA ARG A 114 -6.50 14.42 -3.63
C ARG A 114 -5.69 15.33 -4.55
N SER A 115 -5.03 16.34 -3.97
CA SER A 115 -4.22 17.31 -4.73
C SER A 115 -2.94 16.70 -5.31
N ALA A 116 -2.35 15.72 -4.64
CA ALA A 116 -1.17 15.01 -5.15
C ALA A 116 -1.47 14.13 -6.37
N ASN A 117 -2.74 13.76 -6.58
CA ASN A 117 -3.22 13.05 -7.76
C ASN A 117 -2.34 11.83 -8.11
N LEU A 118 -2.15 10.92 -7.16
CA LEU A 118 -1.34 9.70 -7.35
C LEU A 118 -1.79 8.89 -8.58
N SER A 119 -3.10 8.93 -8.87
CA SER A 119 -3.69 8.48 -10.12
C SER A 119 -5.09 9.10 -10.28
N PRO A 120 -5.52 9.46 -11.51
CA PRO A 120 -6.72 10.28 -11.72
C PRO A 120 -8.05 9.61 -11.33
N TRP A 121 -8.10 8.30 -11.13
CA TRP A 121 -9.31 7.57 -10.72
C TRP A 121 -9.31 7.16 -9.24
N LEU A 122 -8.26 7.50 -8.48
CA LEU A 122 -8.20 7.16 -7.07
C LEU A 122 -8.98 8.17 -6.23
N GLU A 123 -9.88 7.64 -5.41
CA GLU A 123 -10.63 8.41 -4.43
C GLU A 123 -10.10 8.13 -3.02
N TYR A 124 -10.04 9.18 -2.20
CA TYR A 124 -9.50 9.12 -0.85
C TYR A 124 -10.59 9.43 0.18
N GLU A 125 -10.68 8.54 1.16
CA GLU A 125 -11.60 8.61 2.29
C GLU A 125 -10.84 8.89 3.60
N PRO A 126 -11.46 9.59 4.56
CA PRO A 126 -10.86 9.78 5.87
C PRO A 126 -10.76 8.44 6.61
N LEU A 127 -9.64 8.22 7.29
CA LEU A 127 -9.37 6.99 8.04
C LEU A 127 -10.41 6.69 9.12
N SER A 128 -11.03 7.72 9.70
CA SER A 128 -12.14 7.52 10.65
C SER A 128 -13.29 6.67 10.10
N LYS A 129 -13.55 6.68 8.78
CA LYS A 129 -14.58 5.82 8.17
C LYS A 129 -14.24 4.33 8.16
N TYR A 130 -12.96 3.97 8.18
CA TYR A 130 -12.55 2.56 8.20
C TYR A 130 -12.85 1.89 9.56
N HIS A 131 -12.82 2.68 10.63
CA HIS A 131 -13.08 2.22 12.00
C HIS A 131 -14.54 2.38 12.45
N SER A 132 -15.41 2.90 11.57
CA SER A 132 -16.84 3.13 11.83
C SER A 132 -17.66 1.89 11.52
#